data_AF-A0A7L9BQH4-F1
#
_entry.id   AF-A0A7L9BQH4-F1
#
_cell.length_a   1.000
_cell.length_b   1.000
_cell.length_c   1.000
_cell.angle_alpha   90.00
_cell.angle_beta   90.00
_cell.angle_gamma   90.00
#
_symmetry.space_group_name_H-M   'P 1'
#
loop_
_entity.id
_entity.type
_entity.pdbx_description
1 polymer ?
#
loop_
_entity_poly.entity_id
_entity_poly.type
_entity_poly.pdbx_seq_one_letter_code
_entity_poly.pdbx_strand_id
1 'polypeptide(L)'
;MNATPAPQPAPTQAQLDAVLQAALYLLGARQDRMVTIEEWTDLARAVAACQERKTADYLTEHDLEDIAERYALEWDEATDGALPTLDDE
;
A
#
# COMPACT_ATOMS: atom_id res chain seq x y z
N MET A 1 -17.18 -23.54 20.84
CA MET A 1 -18.25 -22.94 20.04
C MET A 1 -17.60 -21.84 19.21
N ASN A 2 -17.34 -22.08 17.92
CA ASN A 2 -16.82 -21.03 17.04
C ASN A 2 -18.03 -20.33 16.42
N ALA A 3 -18.20 -19.04 16.73
CA ALA A 3 -19.18 -18.21 16.06
C ALA A 3 -18.67 -17.95 14.64
N THR A 4 -19.41 -18.42 13.64
CA THR A 4 -19.19 -18.06 12.24
C THR A 4 -19.35 -16.53 12.14
N PRO A 5 -18.36 -15.79 11.59
CA PRO A 5 -18.52 -14.35 11.40
C PRO A 5 -19.72 -14.10 10.49
N ALA A 6 -20.60 -13.19 10.90
CA ALA A 6 -21.67 -12.74 10.02
C ALA A 6 -21.06 -12.11 8.75
N PRO A 7 -21.65 -12.34 7.56
CA PRO A 7 -21.15 -11.72 6.34
C PRO A 7 -21.16 -10.21 6.51
N GLN A 8 -20.01 -9.57 6.34
CA GLN A 8 -19.91 -8.12 6.38
C GLN A 8 -20.70 -7.52 5.20
N PRO A 9 -21.44 -6.43 5.43
CA PRO A 9 -22.16 -5.76 4.35
C PRO A 9 -21.18 -5.28 3.29
N ALA A 10 -21.50 -5.53 2.02
CA ALA A 10 -20.73 -5.02 0.90
C ALA A 10 -20.66 -3.48 0.95
N PRO A 11 -19.50 -2.87 0.62
CA PRO A 11 -19.37 -1.42 0.58
C PRO A 11 -20.38 -0.82 -0.39
N THR A 12 -20.97 0.30 0.00
CA THR A 12 -21.87 1.08 -0.85
C THR A 12 -21.08 1.82 -1.93
N GLN A 13 -21.73 2.18 -3.04
CA GLN A 13 -21.09 2.94 -4.11
C GLN A 13 -20.45 4.25 -3.59
N ALA A 14 -21.12 4.95 -2.68
CA ALA A 14 -20.60 6.18 -2.08
C ALA A 14 -19.32 5.94 -1.26
N GLN A 15 -19.20 4.79 -0.59
CA GLN A 15 -17.97 4.42 0.13
C GLN A 15 -16.83 4.12 -0.85
N LEU A 16 -17.12 3.44 -1.97
CA LEU A 16 -16.13 3.18 -3.02
C LEU A 16 -15.65 4.48 -3.68
N ASP A 17 -16.57 5.39 -4.00
CA ASP A 17 -16.24 6.68 -4.62
C ASP A 17 -15.40 7.56 -3.67
N ALA A 18 -15.71 7.56 -2.37
CA ALA A 18 -14.94 8.28 -1.37
C ALA A 18 -13.49 7.75 -1.24
N VAL A 19 -13.33 6.42 -1.28
CA VAL A 19 -12.00 5.78 -1.27
C VAL A 19 -11.23 6.11 -2.54
N LEU A 20 -11.87 6.05 -3.72
CA LEU A 20 -11.24 6.41 -4.99
C LEU A 20 -10.79 7.89 -5.00
N GLN A 21 -11.63 8.80 -4.51
CA GLN A 21 -11.29 10.22 -4.44
C GLN A 21 -10.11 10.48 -3.49
N ALA A 22 -10.08 9.80 -2.34
CA ALA A 22 -8.95 9.88 -1.41
C ALA A 22 -7.65 9.33 -2.05
N ALA A 23 -7.73 8.21 -2.76
CA ALA A 23 -6.59 7.63 -3.47
C ALA A 23 -6.06 8.57 -4.57
N LEU A 24 -6.94 9.20 -5.36
CA LEU A 24 -6.55 10.18 -6.38
C LEU A 24 -5.88 11.43 -5.78
N TYR A 25 -6.39 11.91 -4.64
CA TYR A 25 -5.78 13.03 -3.92
C TYR A 25 -4.36 12.68 -3.43
N LEU A 26 -4.18 11.48 -2.88
CA LEU A 26 -2.89 11.02 -2.36
C LEU A 26 -1.88 10.72 -3.48
N LEU A 27 -2.34 10.22 -4.64
CA LEU A 27 -1.53 10.10 -5.85
C LEU A 27 -1.00 11.47 -6.32
N GLY A 28 -1.86 12.50 -6.31
CA GLY A 28 -1.43 13.88 -6.59
C GLY A 28 -0.42 14.39 -5.56
N ALA A 29 -0.70 14.18 -4.28
CA ALA A 29 0.18 14.61 -3.19
C ALA A 29 1.56 13.91 -3.21
N ARG A 30 1.62 12.63 -3.61
CA ARG A 30 2.89 11.90 -3.80
C ARG A 30 3.70 12.46 -4.97
N GLN A 31 3.04 12.82 -6.09
CA GLN A 31 3.70 13.48 -7.22
C GLN A 31 4.32 14.83 -6.82
N ASP A 32 3.64 15.57 -5.95
CA ASP A 32 4.14 16.82 -5.37
C ASP A 32 5.14 16.62 -4.21
N ARG A 33 5.52 15.36 -3.91
CA ARG A 33 6.38 14.97 -2.78
C ARG A 33 5.90 15.46 -1.40
N MET A 34 4.59 15.66 -1.25
CA MET A 34 3.97 16.14 -0.01
C MET A 34 3.67 15.02 0.99
N VAL A 35 3.85 13.76 0.60
CA VAL A 35 3.65 12.56 1.44
C VAL A 35 4.97 11.82 1.55
N THR A 36 5.37 11.42 2.77
CA THR A 36 6.61 10.68 2.98
C THR A 36 6.51 9.27 2.37
N ILE A 37 7.65 8.62 2.15
CA ILE A 37 7.66 7.24 1.65
C ILE A 37 6.99 6.27 2.64
N GLU A 38 7.11 6.53 3.94
CA GLU A 38 6.43 5.76 5.01
C GLU A 38 4.91 5.88 4.90
N GLU A 39 4.39 7.11 4.85
CA GLU A 39 2.94 7.38 4.73
C GLU A 39 2.37 6.81 3.43
N TRP A 40 3.14 6.85 2.34
CA TRP A 40 2.77 6.23 1.06
C TRP A 40 2.75 4.70 1.14
N THR A 41 3.74 4.10 1.81
CA THR A 41 3.83 2.65 1.99
C THR A 41 2.69 2.10 2.85
N ASP A 42 2.34 2.79 3.94
CA ASP A 42 1.24 2.38 4.81
C ASP A 42 -0.12 2.42 4.08
N LEU A 43 -0.32 3.42 3.22
CA LEU A 43 -1.49 3.48 2.36
C LEU A 43 -1.52 2.31 1.37
N ALA A 44 -0.41 2.06 0.67
CA ALA A 44 -0.29 0.97 -0.28
C ALA A 44 -0.60 -0.38 0.40
N ARG A 45 -0.11 -0.59 1.63
CA ARG A 45 -0.35 -1.80 2.42
C ARG A 45 -1.82 -1.94 2.81
N ALA A 46 -2.48 -0.85 3.20
CA ALA A 46 -3.91 -0.85 3.49
C ALA A 46 -4.76 -1.21 2.25
N VAL A 47 -4.44 -0.63 1.10
CA VAL A 47 -5.13 -0.92 -0.17
C VAL A 47 -4.89 -2.37 -0.61
N ALA A 48 -3.66 -2.86 -0.49
CA ALA A 48 -3.29 -4.22 -0.84
C ALA A 48 -4.02 -5.25 0.02
N ALA A 49 -4.14 -5.01 1.34
CA ALA A 49 -4.92 -5.83 2.25
C ALA A 49 -6.42 -5.88 1.87
N CYS A 50 -7.01 -4.76 1.46
CA CYS A 50 -8.41 -4.72 1.02
C CYS A 50 -8.67 -5.48 -0.29
N GLN A 51 -7.66 -5.64 -1.14
CA GLN A 51 -7.78 -6.27 -2.45
C GLN A 51 -7.13 -7.66 -2.52
N GLU A 52 -6.63 -8.18 -1.41
CA GLU A 52 -5.86 -9.44 -1.33
C GLU A 52 -4.66 -9.46 -2.31
N ARG A 53 -3.99 -8.31 -2.46
CA ARG A 53 -2.81 -8.11 -3.32
C ARG A 53 -1.56 -7.83 -2.49
N LYS A 54 -0.41 -7.72 -3.15
CA LYS A 54 0.86 -7.30 -2.52
C LYS A 54 1.00 -5.79 -2.51
N THR A 55 1.61 -5.23 -1.47
CA THR A 55 1.90 -3.78 -1.36
C THR A 55 2.71 -3.26 -2.53
N ALA A 56 3.73 -4.02 -2.97
CA ALA A 56 4.60 -3.69 -4.11
C ALA A 56 3.85 -3.45 -5.42
N ASP A 57 2.66 -4.04 -5.60
CA ASP A 57 1.84 -3.85 -6.81
C ASP A 57 1.35 -2.40 -6.99
N TYR A 58 1.39 -1.58 -5.94
CA TYR A 58 0.94 -0.19 -5.92
C TYR A 58 2.07 0.82 -5.86
N LEU A 59 3.32 0.36 -5.73
CA LEU A 59 4.49 1.20 -5.58
C LEU A 59 5.21 1.33 -6.92
N THR A 60 5.79 2.50 -7.16
CA THR A 60 6.67 2.68 -8.31
C THR A 60 8.03 2.05 -8.05
N GLU A 61 8.81 1.80 -9.10
CA GLU A 61 10.19 1.30 -8.97
C GLU A 61 11.03 2.18 -8.04
N HIS A 62 10.94 3.50 -8.19
CA HIS A 62 11.62 4.44 -7.30
C HIS A 62 11.13 4.32 -5.85
N ASP A 63 9.83 4.12 -5.60
CA ASP A 63 9.33 3.92 -4.24
C ASP A 63 9.94 2.65 -3.62
N LEU A 64 10.03 1.57 -4.40
CA LEU A 64 10.61 0.30 -3.95
C LEU A 64 12.13 0.41 -3.71
N GLU A 65 12.86 1.16 -4.53
CA GLU A 65 14.27 1.46 -4.31
C GLU A 65 14.48 2.27 -3.02
N ASP A 66 13.67 3.31 -2.80
CA ASP A 66 13.72 4.15 -1.59
C ASP A 66 13.43 3.31 -0.32
N ILE A 67 12.45 2.41 -0.40
CA ILE A 67 12.13 1.46 0.67
C ILE A 67 13.26 0.46 0.88
N ALA A 68 13.83 -0.10 -0.18
CA ALA A 68 14.97 -1.01 -0.08
C ALA A 68 16.18 -0.33 0.57
N GLU A 69 16.40 0.96 0.31
CA GLU A 69 17.52 1.72 0.85
C GLU A 69 17.33 2.03 2.35
N ARG A 70 16.10 2.38 2.75
CA ARG A 70 15.86 3.00 4.06
C ARG A 70 15.06 2.14 5.05
N TYR A 71 14.27 1.20 4.54
CA TYR A 71 13.23 0.50 5.31
C TYR A 71 13.20 -1.02 5.07
N ALA A 72 14.22 -1.60 4.42
CA ALA A 72 14.24 -3.04 4.10
C ALA A 72 14.05 -3.95 5.32
N LEU A 73 14.47 -3.54 6.51
CA LEU A 73 14.30 -4.31 7.75
C LEU A 73 12.85 -4.41 8.22
N GLU A 74 12.02 -3.44 7.88
CA GLU A 74 10.61 -3.33 8.28
C GLU A 74 9.66 -3.85 7.21
N TRP A 75 10.21 -4.28 6.07
CA TRP A 75 9.46 -4.81 4.94
C TRP A 75 9.20 -6.30 5.09
N ASP A 76 7.93 -6.69 5.09
CA ASP A 76 7.54 -8.10 5.15
C ASP A 76 7.31 -8.63 3.74
N GLU A 77 8.31 -9.29 3.15
CA GLU A 77 8.21 -9.84 1.79
C GLU A 77 6.97 -10.74 1.58
N ALA A 78 6.57 -11.48 2.63
CA ALA A 78 5.41 -12.35 2.55
C ALA A 78 4.10 -11.58 2.43
N THR A 79 4.01 -10.35 2.91
CA THR A 79 2.80 -9.50 2.82
C THR A 79 2.94 -8.46 1.71
N ASP A 80 4.10 -7.83 1.63
CA ASP A 80 4.35 -6.64 0.86
C ASP A 80 4.93 -6.94 -0.54
N GLY A 81 5.53 -8.11 -0.77
CA GLY A 81 6.17 -8.51 -2.03
C GLY A 81 7.68 -8.33 -2.01
N ALA A 82 8.39 -8.70 -3.07
CA ALA A 82 9.86 -8.60 -3.11
C ALA A 82 10.31 -7.15 -3.32
N LEU A 83 11.34 -6.72 -2.58
CA LEU A 83 12.08 -5.49 -2.86
C LEU A 83 13.17 -5.75 -3.91
N PRO A 84 13.57 -4.72 -4.68
CA PRO A 84 14.74 -4.80 -5.53
C PRO A 84 16.00 -5.02 -4.70
N THR A 85 16.94 -5.81 -5.22
CA THR A 85 18.29 -5.89 -4.67
C THR A 85 19.04 -4.62 -5.02
N LEU A 86 19.46 -3.86 -4.02
CA LEU A 86 20.36 -2.74 -4.22
C LEU A 86 21.77 -3.32 -4.37
N ASP A 87 22.39 -3.12 -5.53
CA ASP A 87 23.82 -3.40 -5.68
C ASP A 87 24.59 -2.30 -4.93
N ASP A 88 25.40 -2.69 -3.94
CA ASP A 88 26.38 -1.81 -3.32
C ASP A 88 27.48 -1.48 -4.36
N GLU A 89 27.36 -0.37 -5.09
CA GLU A 89 28.48 0.20 -5.88
C GLU A 89 29.51 0.92 -5.00
#